data_AF-A0A0C1I802-F1
#
_entry.id   AF-A0A0C1I802-F1
#
_cell.length_a   1.000
_cell.length_b   1.000
_cell.length_c   1.000
_cell.angle_alpha   90.00
_cell.angle_beta   90.00
_cell.angle_gamma   90.00
#
_symmetry.space_group_name_H-M   'P 1'
#
loop_
_entity.id
_entity.type
_entity.pdbx_description
1 polymer ?
#
loop_
_entity_poly.entity_id
_entity_poly.type
_entity_poly.pdbx_seq_one_letter_code
_entity_poly.pdbx_strand_id
1 'polypeptide(L)'
;MLTQEEKDFIVYWEANRLKQKKYFRSWLVGLPVGLLFGIPIILNYATGWYKRAAMVAGSKFNPMVLIIAILLIITFSAIFYRQHQWEQHEQKYRELKQQEGL
;
A
#
# COMPACT_ATOMS: atom_id res chain seq x y z
N MET A 1 -18.62 23.29 -17.54
CA MET A 1 -17.31 23.97 -17.75
C MET A 1 -16.39 23.55 -16.63
N LEU A 2 -15.19 23.09 -16.98
CA LEU A 2 -14.16 22.71 -16.00
C LEU A 2 -13.66 23.94 -15.23
N THR A 3 -13.45 23.75 -13.93
CA THR A 3 -12.79 24.71 -13.05
C THR A 3 -11.29 24.84 -13.39
N GLN A 4 -10.65 25.92 -12.92
CA GLN A 4 -9.22 26.13 -13.15
C GLN A 4 -8.37 25.01 -12.54
N GLU A 5 -8.75 24.55 -11.33
CA GLU A 5 -8.07 23.46 -10.63
C GLU A 5 -8.12 22.14 -11.42
N GLU A 6 -9.24 21.85 -12.09
CA GLU A 6 -9.40 20.65 -12.91
C GLU A 6 -8.52 20.69 -14.16
N LYS A 7 -8.40 21.85 -14.81
CA LYS A 7 -7.50 22.04 -15.96
C LYS A 7 -6.03 21.89 -15.55
N ASP A 8 -5.65 22.50 -14.42
CA ASP A 8 -4.30 22.39 -13.88
C ASP A 8 -3.97 20.93 -13.51
N PHE A 9 -4.94 20.20 -12.96
CA PHE A 9 -4.82 18.77 -12.70
C PHE A 9 -4.61 17.96 -13.99
N ILE A 10 -5.37 18.22 -15.06
CA ILE A 10 -5.22 17.53 -16.35
C ILE A 10 -3.80 17.71 -16.90
N VAL A 11 -3.30 18.96 -16.94
CA VAL A 11 -1.96 19.28 -17.46
C VAL A 11 -0.87 18.61 -16.62
N TYR A 12 -0.98 18.70 -15.30
CA TYR A 12 -0.05 18.05 -14.38
C TYR A 12 -0.05 16.53 -14.54
N TRP A 13 -1.24 15.92 -14.57
CA TRP A 13 -1.39 14.47 -14.64
C TRP A 13 -0.91 13.92 -15.99
N GLU A 14 -1.19 14.60 -17.09
CA GLU A 14 -0.73 14.20 -18.43
C GLU A 14 0.80 14.22 -18.55
N ALA A 15 1.46 15.23 -17.99
CA ALA A 15 2.92 15.31 -17.96
C ALA A 15 3.57 14.25 -17.04
N ASN A 16 2.88 13.85 -15.96
CA ASN A 16 3.48 13.02 -14.91
C ASN A 16 3.00 11.56 -14.89
N ARG A 17 1.90 11.18 -15.57
CA ARG A 17 1.31 9.82 -15.56
C ARG A 17 2.30 8.71 -15.94
N LEU A 18 3.15 8.95 -16.94
CA LEU A 18 4.14 7.97 -17.42
C LEU A 18 5.32 7.82 -16.43
N LYS A 19 5.75 8.94 -15.85
CA LYS A 19 6.80 8.95 -14.81
C LYS A 19 6.31 8.24 -13.57
N GLN A 20 5.11 8.59 -13.08
CA GLN A 20 4.52 7.93 -11.92
C GLN A 20 4.37 6.43 -12.15
N LYS A 21 3.83 5.97 -13.29
CA LYS A 21 3.71 4.53 -13.61
C LYS A 21 5.06 3.79 -13.57
N LYS A 22 6.15 4.44 -13.98
CA LYS A 22 7.51 3.89 -13.89
C LYS A 22 8.04 3.86 -12.45
N TYR A 23 7.80 4.92 -11.66
CA TYR A 23 8.18 4.97 -10.24
C TYR A 23 7.32 4.04 -9.36
N PHE A 24 6.06 3.79 -9.72
CA PHE A 24 5.17 2.82 -9.06
C PHE A 24 5.73 1.39 -9.12
N ARG A 25 6.33 0.99 -10.25
CA ARG A 25 7.05 -0.29 -10.35
C ARG A 25 8.30 -0.35 -9.48
N SER A 26 8.87 0.79 -9.09
CA SER A 26 10.24 0.84 -8.60
C SER A 26 10.38 1.10 -7.11
N TRP A 27 9.37 1.66 -6.40
CA TRP A 27 9.61 2.16 -5.03
C TRP A 27 8.45 1.96 -4.05
N LEU A 28 8.55 0.90 -3.24
CA LEU A 28 8.63 0.97 -1.77
C LEU A 28 7.98 2.19 -1.08
N VAL A 29 6.64 2.21 -0.98
CA VAL A 29 5.92 3.00 0.04
C VAL A 29 4.92 2.07 0.75
N GLY A 30 5.42 0.92 1.22
CA GLY A 30 4.69 -0.05 2.04
C GLY A 30 5.11 -0.03 3.52
N LEU A 31 6.21 0.66 3.83
CA LEU A 31 6.78 0.77 5.17
C LEU A 31 5.78 1.21 6.26
N PRO A 32 4.93 2.24 6.06
CA PRO A 32 4.12 2.75 7.16
C PRO A 32 3.04 1.75 7.60
N VAL A 33 2.39 1.04 6.67
CA VAL A 33 1.34 0.05 6.99
C VAL A 33 1.95 -1.20 7.62
N GLY A 34 3.10 -1.63 7.13
CA GLY A 34 3.81 -2.77 7.70
C GLY A 34 4.31 -2.56 9.13
N LEU A 35 4.76 -1.34 9.44
CA LEU A 35 5.09 -0.93 10.80
C LEU A 35 3.85 -0.94 11.71
N LEU A 36 2.72 -0.44 11.22
CA LEU A 36 1.46 -0.35 11.99
C LEU A 36 0.97 -1.73 12.48
N PHE A 37 1.10 -2.76 11.66
CA PHE A 37 0.72 -4.14 12.04
C PHE A 37 1.87 -4.96 12.63
N GLY A 38 3.11 -4.74 12.23
CA GLY A 38 4.28 -5.46 12.72
C GLY A 38 4.65 -5.11 14.16
N ILE A 39 4.57 -3.84 14.56
CA ILE A 39 4.93 -3.38 15.90
C ILE A 39 4.08 -4.06 17.00
N PRO A 40 2.73 -4.08 16.94
CA PRO A 40 1.92 -4.74 17.97
C PRO A 40 2.21 -6.23 18.10
N ILE A 41 2.52 -6.91 16.99
CA ILE A 41 2.80 -8.35 16.96
C ILE A 41 4.15 -8.65 17.64
N ILE A 42 5.18 -7.84 17.34
CA ILE A 42 6.49 -7.94 18.00
C ILE A 42 6.37 -7.62 19.49
N LEU A 43 5.64 -6.57 19.85
CA LEU A 43 5.40 -6.20 21.26
C LEU A 43 4.63 -7.29 22.02
N ASN A 44 3.62 -7.90 21.39
CA ASN A 44 2.86 -9.01 21.99
C ASN A 44 3.75 -10.24 22.23
N TYR A 45 4.64 -10.56 21.29
CA TYR A 45 5.61 -11.65 21.46
C TYR A 45 6.66 -11.33 22.53
N ALA A 46 7.22 -10.11 22.51
CA ALA A 46 8.27 -9.68 23.44
C ALA A 46 7.79 -9.54 24.89
N THR A 47 6.52 -9.19 25.11
CA THR A 47 5.95 -9.07 26.46
C THR A 47 5.67 -10.42 27.13
N GLY A 48 5.72 -11.54 26.39
CA GLY A 48 5.66 -12.89 26.98
C GLY A 48 4.40 -13.18 27.80
N TRP A 49 3.33 -12.42 27.60
CA TRP A 49 2.10 -12.45 28.42
C TRP A 49 1.42 -13.84 28.41
N TYR A 50 1.67 -14.64 27.37
CA TYR A 50 1.07 -15.97 27.19
C TYR A 50 2.09 -17.12 27.36
N LYS A 51 2.38 -17.49 28.62
CA LYS A 51 3.21 -18.66 28.97
C LYS A 51 2.72 -19.99 28.36
N ARG A 52 1.43 -20.13 28.03
CA ARG A 52 0.86 -21.30 27.33
C ARG A 52 1.22 -21.35 25.84
N ALA A 53 1.39 -20.20 25.18
CA ALA A 53 1.83 -20.14 23.79
C ALA A 53 3.30 -20.56 23.65
N ALA A 54 4.16 -20.20 24.61
CA ALA A 54 5.56 -20.60 24.63
C ALA A 54 5.76 -22.14 24.72
N MET A 55 4.85 -22.86 25.41
CA MET A 55 4.92 -24.31 25.58
C MET A 55 4.46 -25.10 24.33
N VAL A 56 3.52 -24.54 23.55
CA VAL A 56 3.04 -25.12 22.27
C VAL A 56 3.88 -24.66 21.07
N ALA A 57 4.40 -23.42 21.11
CA ALA A 57 5.33 -22.90 20.11
C ALA A 57 6.70 -23.58 20.18
N GLY A 58 7.18 -23.92 21.39
CA GLY A 58 8.40 -24.71 21.57
C GLY A 58 8.32 -26.13 21.00
N SER A 59 7.12 -26.64 20.67
CA SER A 59 6.94 -28.02 20.21
C SER A 59 6.50 -28.17 18.75
N LYS A 60 5.77 -27.21 18.13
CA LYS A 60 5.33 -27.37 16.71
C LYS A 60 5.18 -26.09 15.85
N PHE A 61 5.26 -24.88 16.40
CA PHE A 61 4.92 -23.66 15.63
C PHE A 61 6.14 -22.76 15.43
N ASN A 62 6.62 -22.65 14.18
CA ASN A 62 7.78 -21.84 13.85
C ASN A 62 7.39 -20.35 13.69
N PRO A 63 7.85 -19.44 14.57
CA PRO A 63 7.56 -18.01 14.50
C PRO A 63 7.97 -17.35 13.18
N MET A 64 8.93 -17.93 12.44
CA MET A 64 9.32 -17.47 11.10
C MET A 64 8.13 -17.47 10.12
N VAL A 65 7.19 -18.40 10.24
CA VAL A 65 6.04 -18.47 9.32
C VAL A 65 5.15 -17.25 9.46
N LEU A 66 4.92 -16.77 10.69
CA LEU A 66 4.15 -15.55 10.93
C LEU A 66 4.88 -14.32 10.38
N ILE A 67 6.20 -14.22 10.62
CA ILE A 67 7.00 -13.10 10.11
C ILE A 67 6.96 -13.07 8.57
N ILE A 68 7.11 -14.22 7.92
CA ILE A 68 7.03 -14.34 6.45
C ILE A 68 5.62 -14.01 5.94
N ALA A 69 4.56 -14.49 6.61
CA ALA A 69 3.19 -14.19 6.24
C ALA A 69 2.87 -12.69 6.36
N ILE A 70 3.35 -12.04 7.42
CA ILE A 70 3.21 -10.60 7.63
C ILE A 70 3.97 -9.83 6.54
N LEU A 71 5.22 -10.21 6.24
CA LEU A 71 5.98 -9.61 5.14
C LEU A 71 5.27 -9.76 3.78
N LEU A 72 4.66 -10.91 3.50
CA LEU A 72 3.87 -11.14 2.30
C LEU A 72 2.62 -10.26 2.24
N ILE A 73 1.88 -10.16 3.33
CA ILE A 73 0.66 -9.32 3.38
C ILE A 73 1.02 -7.85 3.20
N ILE A 74 2.09 -7.38 3.84
CA ILE A 74 2.56 -6.00 3.74
C ILE A 74 2.99 -5.67 2.31
N THR A 75 3.81 -6.54 1.71
CA THR A 75 4.29 -6.35 0.33
C THR A 75 3.13 -6.35 -0.66
N PHE A 76 2.21 -7.31 -0.55
CA PHE A 76 1.04 -7.40 -1.44
C PHE A 76 0.11 -6.18 -1.27
N SER A 77 -0.21 -5.81 -0.04
CA SER A 77 -1.11 -4.68 0.25
C SER A 77 -0.53 -3.35 -0.22
N ALA A 78 0.78 -3.16 -0.09
CA ALA A 78 1.46 -1.95 -0.54
C ALA A 78 1.45 -1.80 -2.08
N ILE A 79 1.65 -2.90 -2.80
CA ILE A 79 1.59 -2.92 -4.27
C ILE A 79 0.17 -2.60 -4.72
N PHE A 80 -0.82 -3.29 -4.12
CA PHE A 80 -2.22 -3.16 -4.51
C PHE A 80 -2.78 -1.77 -4.23
N TYR A 81 -2.54 -1.21 -3.03
CA TYR A 81 -3.05 0.12 -2.65
C TYR A 81 -2.54 1.23 -3.58
N ARG A 82 -1.25 1.20 -3.95
CA ARG A 82 -0.66 2.21 -4.83
C ARG A 82 -1.09 2.06 -6.28
N GLN A 83 -1.25 0.83 -6.76
CA GLN A 83 -1.86 0.59 -8.07
C GLN A 83 -3.29 1.17 -8.11
N HIS A 84 -4.07 0.91 -7.06
CA HIS A 84 -5.43 1.41 -6.97
C HIS A 84 -5.50 2.95 -6.96
N GLN A 85 -4.61 3.62 -6.20
CA GLN A 85 -4.52 5.09 -6.20
C GLN A 85 -4.19 5.66 -7.60
N TRP A 86 -3.27 5.01 -8.33
CA TRP A 86 -2.97 5.43 -9.70
C TRP A 86 -4.18 5.26 -10.63
N GLU A 87 -4.90 4.13 -10.50
CA GLU A 87 -6.11 3.87 -11.27
C GLU A 87 -7.20 4.91 -11.00
N GLN A 88 -7.39 5.32 -9.74
CA GLN A 88 -8.35 6.38 -9.38
C GLN A 88 -8.01 7.74 -10.02
N HIS A 89 -6.75 8.15 -9.98
CA HIS A 89 -6.32 9.40 -10.64
C HIS A 89 -6.46 9.33 -12.16
N GLU A 90 -6.15 8.18 -12.76
CA GLU A 90 -6.32 7.95 -14.20
C GLU A 90 -7.80 7.95 -14.60
N GLN A 91 -8.69 7.42 -13.76
CA GLN A 91 -10.13 7.48 -13.97
C GLN A 91 -10.64 8.92 -13.92
N LYS A 92 -10.26 9.68 -12.88
CA LYS A 92 -10.61 11.11 -12.75
C LYS A 92 -10.13 11.91 -13.97
N TYR A 93 -8.91 11.66 -14.47
CA TYR A 93 -8.41 12.31 -15.67
C TYR A 93 -9.29 12.03 -16.91
N ARG A 94 -9.76 10.78 -17.08
CA ARG A 94 -10.64 10.43 -18.21
C ARG A 94 -12.01 11.08 -18.11
N GLU A 95 -12.58 11.11 -16.90
CA GLU A 95 -13.87 11.76 -16.65
C GLU A 95 -13.81 13.25 -16.97
N LEU A 96 -12.76 13.95 -16.53
CA LEU A 96 -12.57 15.37 -16.83
C LEU A 96 -12.33 15.62 -18.33
N LYS A 97 -11.56 14.76 -19.00
CA LYS A 97 -11.31 14.88 -20.45
C LYS A 97 -12.57 14.63 -21.28
N GLN A 98 -13.46 13.74 -20.83
CA GLN A 98 -14.77 13.54 -21.45
C GLN A 98 -15.67 14.77 -21.29
N GLN A 99 -15.61 15.44 -20.13
CA GLN A 99 -16.33 16.69 -19.88
C GLN A 99 -15.75 17.89 -20.65
N GLU A 100 -14.46 17.88 -21.01
CA GLU A 100 -13.83 18.90 -21.84
C GLU A 100 -14.20 18.77 -23.32
N GLY A 101 -14.42 17.54 -23.79
CA GLY A 101 -14.75 17.23 -25.19
C GLY A 101 -16.24 17.31 -25.54
N LEU A 102 -17.10 17.69 -24.59
CA LEU A 102 -18.55 17.93 -24.74
C LEU A 102 -18.85 19.42 -24.62
#